data_AF-A0A256BDV4-F1
#
_entry.id   AF-A0A256BDV4-F1
#
_cell.length_a   1.000
_cell.length_b   1.000
_cell.length_c   1.000
_cell.angle_alpha   90.00
_cell.angle_beta   90.00
_cell.angle_gamma   90.00
#
_symmetry.space_group_name_H-M   'P 1'
#
loop_
_entity.id
_entity.type
_entity.pdbx_description
1 polymer ?
#
loop_
_entity_poly.entity_id
_entity_poly.type
_entity_poly.pdbx_seq_one_letter_code
_entity_poly.pdbx_strand_id
1 'polypeptide(L)'
;MKLIFAIVLWLANKAISIALLIAVLTVLFAATTILKPIGQDLWSQLSGKDMQEVINRINRDIKQLEINTNPQFKSKINLLNKDIDLRIEAECNIDIPWYEFYRFDIRLQKETACELLKKEKAVYQRLEKEYLEREQQLGNLKEQLSQKLFQLEESEQRLDRVWKLLVINFQENWIYFFCTILLVLLASPLWKAWCFFGIAYCAEKFPPIQLTDPITDGNIFYKNAEKTVSIRVDLFNPLYMRMDSMNQYDRNLTKRTKLFWKWSAPFISYASGLVELTEFTTKSTVEDGTVVLSPKIASNYITEVQLQQHPGLVMHPACITGISGDIQLKTRWIWSFHSWMTGQHRYIIFHGTGKLYLEGSGGIYVMETSPSKTSVESHLLIGFDTRLGYSTIRTETFWPYFRNKVSLIDNQFSGKGVFLRQAVAPKKELTPLEKNFQFIGNFTSIVGKFFGF
;
A
#
# COMPACT_ATOMS: atom_id res chain seq x y z
N MET A 1 6.36 -1.62 40.38
CA MET A 1 7.46 -1.48 39.39
C MET A 1 7.82 -2.79 38.67
N LYS A 2 8.07 -3.92 39.35
CA LYS A 2 8.45 -5.20 38.69
C LYS A 2 7.44 -5.73 37.65
N LEU A 3 6.13 -5.55 37.90
CA LEU A 3 5.08 -5.98 36.97
C LEU A 3 5.07 -5.16 35.66
N ILE A 4 5.30 -3.85 35.76
CA ILE A 4 5.33 -2.94 34.60
C ILE A 4 6.54 -3.28 33.72
N PHE A 5 7.70 -3.55 34.34
CA PHE A 5 8.90 -3.94 33.60
C PHE A 5 8.72 -5.29 32.86
N ALA A 6 8.05 -6.26 33.49
CA ALA A 6 7.73 -7.54 32.85
C ALA A 6 6.77 -7.38 31.66
N ILE A 7 5.77 -6.50 31.77
CA ILE A 7 4.84 -6.19 30.68
C ILE A 7 5.55 -5.48 29.53
N VAL A 8 6.43 -4.52 29.82
CA VAL A 8 7.22 -3.80 28.80
C VAL A 8 8.19 -4.75 28.08
N LEU A 9 8.87 -5.63 28.81
CA LEU A 9 9.78 -6.62 28.22
C LEU A 9 9.03 -7.65 27.36
N TRP A 10 7.83 -8.05 27.79
CA TRP A 10 6.96 -8.94 27.02
C TRP A 10 6.43 -8.27 25.74
N LEU A 11 6.02 -7.00 25.82
CA LEU A 11 5.61 -6.21 24.66
C LEU A 11 6.75 -5.97 23.68
N ALA A 12 7.96 -5.68 24.18
CA ALA A 12 9.15 -5.52 23.35
C ALA A 12 9.51 -6.82 22.61
N ASN A 13 9.45 -7.96 23.28
CA ASN A 13 9.72 -9.26 22.67
C ASN A 13 8.66 -9.63 21.60
N LYS A 14 7.39 -9.28 21.84
CA LYS A 14 6.32 -9.46 20.86
C LYS A 14 6.45 -8.50 19.68
N ALA A 15 6.87 -7.26 19.89
CA ALA A 15 7.15 -6.31 18.83
C ALA A 15 8.32 -6.77 17.95
N ILE A 16 9.38 -7.33 18.54
CA ILE A 16 10.51 -7.92 17.81
C ILE A 16 10.06 -9.13 16.98
N SER A 17 9.24 -10.01 17.54
CA SER A 17 8.70 -11.17 16.81
C SER A 17 7.79 -10.76 15.64
N ILE A 18 6.97 -9.72 15.81
CA ILE A 18 6.10 -9.19 14.76
C ILE A 18 6.94 -8.48 13.70
N ALA A 19 7.98 -7.72 14.09
CA ALA A 19 8.89 -7.08 13.16
C ALA A 19 9.69 -8.11 12.34
N LEU A 20 10.12 -9.22 12.95
CA LEU A 20 10.74 -10.35 12.26
C LEU A 20 9.77 -11.03 11.30
N LEU A 21 8.51 -11.24 11.69
CA LEU A 21 7.48 -11.83 10.83
C LEU A 21 7.16 -10.92 9.64
N ILE A 22 7.04 -9.62 9.87
CA ILE A 22 6.85 -8.61 8.81
C ILE A 22 8.07 -8.58 7.92
N ALA A 23 9.29 -8.58 8.47
CA ALA A 23 10.53 -8.62 7.71
C ALA A 23 10.60 -9.88 6.82
N VAL A 24 10.28 -11.06 7.36
CA VAL A 24 10.21 -12.32 6.61
C VAL A 24 9.13 -12.28 5.54
N LEU A 25 7.95 -11.73 5.83
CA LEU A 25 6.87 -11.58 4.85
C LEU A 25 7.23 -10.56 3.77
N THR A 26 7.87 -9.44 4.11
CA THR A 26 8.38 -8.47 3.12
C THR A 26 9.55 -9.03 2.34
N VAL A 27 10.40 -9.88 2.92
CA VAL A 27 11.46 -10.58 2.20
C VAL A 27 10.85 -11.64 1.28
N LEU A 28 9.81 -12.37 1.70
CA LEU A 28 9.08 -13.32 0.85
C LEU A 28 8.29 -12.61 -0.25
N PHE A 29 7.73 -11.42 0.02
CA PHE A 29 6.94 -10.65 -0.94
C PHE A 29 7.82 -9.83 -1.89
N ALA A 30 8.92 -9.27 -1.40
CA ALA A 30 9.99 -8.72 -2.21
C ALA A 30 10.63 -9.84 -3.02
N ALA A 31 10.85 -11.02 -2.44
CA ALA A 31 11.30 -12.18 -3.18
C ALA A 31 10.28 -12.55 -4.25
N THR A 32 8.95 -12.60 -4.04
CA THR A 32 8.01 -12.94 -5.13
C THR A 32 7.87 -11.87 -6.20
N THR A 33 8.07 -10.59 -5.88
CA THR A 33 8.04 -9.48 -6.86
C THR A 33 9.36 -9.31 -7.60
N ILE A 34 10.50 -9.61 -6.97
CA ILE A 34 11.85 -9.63 -7.56
C ILE A 34 12.08 -10.97 -8.31
N LEU A 35 11.59 -12.10 -7.79
CA LEU A 35 11.61 -13.45 -8.41
C LEU A 35 10.61 -13.62 -9.53
N LYS A 36 9.72 -12.67 -9.83
CA LYS A 36 8.87 -12.79 -11.02
C LYS A 36 9.65 -12.46 -12.31
N PRO A 37 10.32 -11.29 -12.42
CA PRO A 37 11.21 -11.01 -13.54
C PRO A 37 12.48 -11.89 -13.46
N ILE A 38 13.08 -12.06 -12.27
CA ILE A 38 14.22 -12.96 -12.10
C ILE A 38 13.81 -14.42 -12.31
N GLY A 39 12.56 -14.80 -12.03
CA GLY A 39 12.06 -16.15 -12.28
C GLY A 39 11.87 -16.43 -13.76
N GLN A 40 11.43 -15.46 -14.57
CA GLN A 40 11.37 -15.62 -16.03
C GLN A 40 12.75 -15.53 -16.69
N ASP A 41 13.63 -14.67 -16.18
CA ASP A 41 15.02 -14.51 -16.64
C ASP A 41 15.89 -15.71 -16.22
N LEU A 42 15.70 -16.23 -14.99
CA LEU A 42 16.25 -17.52 -14.56
C LEU A 42 15.61 -18.67 -15.30
N TRP A 43 14.29 -18.73 -15.53
CA TRP A 43 13.72 -19.86 -16.27
C TRP A 43 14.21 -19.89 -17.72
N SER A 44 14.41 -18.73 -18.36
CA SER A 44 15.01 -18.68 -19.70
C SER A 44 16.49 -19.04 -19.68
N GLN A 45 17.28 -18.53 -18.73
CA GLN A 45 18.69 -18.94 -18.52
C GLN A 45 18.85 -20.42 -18.09
N LEU A 46 17.90 -20.98 -17.33
CA LEU A 46 17.94 -22.34 -16.76
C LEU A 46 17.25 -23.38 -17.65
N SER A 47 16.30 -22.99 -18.51
CA SER A 47 15.64 -23.93 -19.41
C SER A 47 16.58 -24.49 -20.49
N GLY A 48 17.80 -23.97 -20.56
CA GLY A 48 18.81 -24.38 -21.54
C GLY A 48 18.37 -24.13 -22.98
N LYS A 49 17.21 -23.52 -23.23
CA LYS A 49 16.60 -23.45 -24.57
C LYS A 49 17.47 -22.64 -25.54
N ASP A 50 17.97 -21.49 -25.08
CA ASP A 50 18.89 -20.66 -25.85
C ASP A 50 20.26 -21.35 -26.03
N MET A 51 20.73 -22.05 -25.00
CA MET A 51 22.01 -22.77 -25.05
C MET A 51 21.94 -24.00 -25.97
N GLN A 52 20.82 -24.71 -25.98
CA GLN A 52 20.54 -25.86 -26.86
C GLN A 52 20.37 -25.40 -28.31
N GLU A 53 19.75 -24.24 -28.55
CA GLU A 53 19.68 -23.66 -29.90
C GLU A 53 21.06 -23.27 -30.42
N VAL A 54 21.92 -22.71 -29.58
CA VAL A 54 23.32 -22.38 -29.91
C VAL A 54 24.12 -23.66 -30.19
N ILE A 55 24.00 -24.69 -29.36
CA ILE A 55 24.64 -26.02 -29.58
C ILE A 55 24.17 -26.61 -30.92
N ASN A 56 22.87 -26.55 -31.21
CA ASN A 56 22.31 -27.05 -32.47
C ASN A 56 22.74 -26.23 -33.70
N ARG A 57 23.03 -24.93 -33.53
CA ARG A 57 23.59 -24.09 -34.59
C ARG A 57 25.06 -24.45 -34.86
N ILE A 58 25.89 -24.50 -33.82
CA ILE A 58 27.31 -24.86 -33.91
C ILE A 58 27.47 -26.26 -34.52
N ASN A 59 26.64 -27.23 -34.10
CA ASN A 59 26.70 -28.59 -34.64
C ASN A 59 26.31 -28.66 -36.13
N ARG A 60 25.36 -27.80 -36.58
CA ARG A 60 25.05 -27.67 -38.02
C ARG A 60 26.22 -27.07 -38.80
N ASP A 61 26.86 -26.03 -38.26
CA ASP A 61 27.99 -25.35 -38.91
C ASP A 61 29.21 -26.29 -39.02
N ILE A 62 29.50 -27.07 -37.96
CA ILE A 62 30.52 -28.12 -37.97
C ILE A 62 30.21 -29.15 -39.05
N LYS A 63 28.96 -29.64 -39.13
CA LYS A 63 28.56 -30.64 -40.12
C LYS A 63 28.70 -30.12 -41.55
N GLN A 64 28.38 -28.85 -41.81
CA GLN A 64 28.58 -28.23 -43.13
C GLN A 64 30.07 -28.10 -43.48
N LEU A 65 30.90 -27.70 -42.53
CA LEU A 65 32.35 -27.57 -42.74
C LEU A 65 33.04 -28.92 -42.91
N GLU A 66 32.61 -29.96 -42.18
CA GLU A 66 33.18 -31.30 -42.26
C GLU A 66 32.90 -31.99 -43.60
N ILE A 67 31.70 -31.80 -44.18
CA ILE A 67 31.36 -32.27 -45.54
C ILE A 67 32.30 -31.64 -46.59
N ASN A 68 32.68 -30.37 -46.39
CA ASN A 68 33.53 -29.62 -47.31
C ASN A 68 35.03 -29.79 -47.07
N THR A 69 35.43 -30.33 -45.92
CA THR A 69 36.83 -30.50 -45.50
C THR A 69 37.16 -31.99 -45.47
N ASN A 70 37.02 -32.64 -46.62
CA ASN A 70 37.32 -34.07 -46.76
C ASN A 70 38.85 -34.29 -46.74
N PRO A 71 39.38 -35.20 -45.89
CA PRO A 71 40.82 -35.51 -45.85
C PRO A 71 41.39 -36.00 -47.19
N GLN A 72 40.56 -36.58 -48.06
CA GLN A 72 40.97 -36.96 -49.42
C GLN A 72 41.27 -35.75 -50.31
N PHE A 73 40.69 -34.59 -50.02
CA PHE A 73 40.92 -33.36 -50.77
C PHE A 73 42.31 -32.78 -50.46
N LYS A 74 42.74 -32.80 -49.19
CA LYS A 74 44.08 -32.37 -48.74
C LYS A 74 45.19 -33.19 -49.39
N SER A 75 45.05 -34.53 -49.39
CA SER A 75 46.04 -35.40 -50.01
C SER A 75 46.14 -35.15 -51.52
N LYS A 76 45.01 -34.89 -52.19
CA LYS A 76 44.96 -34.54 -53.61
C LYS A 76 45.62 -33.19 -53.90
N ILE A 77 45.36 -32.15 -53.10
CA ILE A 77 46.04 -30.85 -53.24
C ILE A 77 47.56 -31.01 -53.09
N ASN A 78 48.03 -31.74 -52.07
CA ASN A 78 49.46 -31.95 -51.82
C ASN A 78 50.14 -32.69 -52.97
N LEU A 79 49.48 -33.70 -53.53
CA LEU A 79 49.98 -34.45 -54.68
C LEU A 79 50.08 -33.56 -55.94
N LEU A 80 49.06 -32.75 -56.23
CA LEU A 80 49.09 -31.84 -57.38
C LEU A 80 50.12 -30.72 -57.21
N ASN A 81 50.25 -30.15 -56.01
CA ASN A 81 51.26 -29.12 -55.73
C ASN A 81 52.68 -29.67 -55.95
N LYS A 82 52.93 -30.90 -55.50
CA LYS A 82 54.20 -31.61 -55.73
C LYS A 82 54.46 -31.89 -57.21
N ASP A 83 53.43 -32.27 -57.98
CA ASP A 83 53.56 -32.48 -59.44
C ASP A 83 53.91 -31.17 -60.17
N ILE A 84 53.26 -30.07 -59.80
CA ILE A 84 53.52 -28.74 -60.39
C ILE A 84 54.93 -28.25 -60.06
N ASP A 85 55.41 -28.48 -58.83
CA ASP A 85 56.78 -28.15 -58.45
C ASP A 85 57.81 -28.90 -59.32
N LEU A 86 57.61 -30.19 -59.55
CA LEU A 86 58.47 -30.99 -60.42
C LEU A 86 58.43 -30.49 -61.88
N ARG A 87 57.26 -30.08 -62.38
CA ARG A 87 57.13 -29.49 -63.73
C ARG A 87 57.80 -28.14 -63.85
N ILE A 88 57.68 -27.27 -62.85
CA ILE A 88 58.38 -25.98 -62.83
C ILE A 88 59.91 -26.21 -62.81
N GLU A 89 60.38 -27.17 -62.02
CA GLU A 89 61.81 -27.50 -61.97
C GLU A 89 62.32 -28.03 -63.31
N ALA A 90 61.55 -28.92 -63.96
CA ALA A 90 61.90 -29.49 -65.26
C ALA A 90 61.79 -28.48 -66.42
N GLU A 91 60.77 -27.62 -66.45
CA GLU A 91 60.49 -26.77 -67.61
C GLU A 91 61.06 -25.35 -67.48
N CYS A 92 61.14 -24.80 -66.26
CA CYS A 92 61.61 -23.43 -66.04
C CYS A 92 63.10 -23.33 -65.67
N ASN A 93 63.70 -24.38 -65.07
CA ASN A 93 65.03 -24.30 -64.46
C ASN A 93 66.17 -24.90 -65.31
N ILE A 94 65.86 -25.45 -66.50
CA ILE A 94 66.87 -25.95 -67.43
C ILE A 94 67.50 -24.77 -68.18
N ASP A 95 68.81 -24.58 -67.99
CA ASP A 95 69.62 -23.63 -68.76
C ASP A 95 69.55 -23.97 -70.25
N ILE A 96 69.14 -22.98 -71.06
CA ILE A 96 69.09 -23.15 -72.51
C ILE A 96 70.53 -23.23 -73.02
N PRO A 97 70.93 -24.29 -73.74
CA PRO A 97 72.26 -24.39 -74.32
C PRO A 97 72.54 -23.18 -75.21
N TRP A 98 73.74 -22.60 -75.13
CA TRP A 98 74.10 -21.32 -75.75
C TRP A 98 73.85 -21.25 -77.27
N TYR A 99 73.79 -22.37 -77.98
CA TYR A 99 73.51 -22.43 -79.41
C TYR A 99 72.02 -22.32 -79.79
N GLU A 100 71.09 -22.61 -78.87
CA GLU A 100 69.65 -22.40 -79.08
C GLU A 100 69.18 -20.99 -78.67
N PHE A 101 70.07 -20.22 -78.05
CA PHE A 101 69.78 -18.89 -77.52
C PHE A 101 69.25 -17.91 -78.59
N TYR A 102 69.61 -18.10 -79.86
CA TYR A 102 69.21 -17.23 -80.99
C TYR A 102 67.81 -17.51 -81.55
N ARG A 103 67.09 -18.55 -81.09
CA ARG A 103 65.70 -18.83 -81.48
C ARG A 103 64.70 -18.13 -80.55
N PHE A 104 64.20 -16.98 -81.00
CA PHE A 104 63.27 -16.13 -80.25
C PHE A 104 61.91 -16.80 -79.97
N ASP A 105 61.43 -17.62 -80.91
CA ASP A 105 60.18 -18.39 -80.83
C ASP A 105 60.18 -19.40 -79.67
N ILE A 106 61.27 -20.16 -79.52
CA ILE A 106 61.42 -21.16 -78.43
C ILE A 106 61.48 -20.47 -77.06
N ARG A 107 62.15 -19.32 -76.96
CA ARG A 107 62.23 -18.55 -75.71
C ARG A 107 60.87 -18.03 -75.28
N LEU A 108 60.10 -17.44 -76.21
CA LEU A 108 58.77 -16.90 -75.93
C LEU A 108 57.79 -18.01 -75.53
N GLN A 109 57.85 -19.18 -76.17
CA GLN A 109 57.02 -20.33 -75.82
C GLN A 109 57.37 -20.90 -74.43
N LYS A 110 58.65 -20.94 -74.06
CA LYS A 110 59.09 -21.39 -72.74
C LYS A 110 58.75 -20.39 -71.63
N GLU A 111 58.91 -19.09 -71.88
CA GLU A 111 58.50 -18.04 -70.94
C GLU A 111 57.00 -18.06 -70.67
N THR A 112 56.18 -18.19 -71.73
CA THR A 112 54.72 -18.27 -71.60
C THR A 112 54.26 -19.56 -70.89
N ALA A 113 54.87 -20.71 -71.18
CA ALA A 113 54.60 -21.97 -70.45
C ALA A 113 54.98 -21.86 -68.96
N CYS A 114 56.13 -21.27 -68.66
CA CYS A 114 56.58 -21.06 -67.29
C CYS A 114 55.69 -20.08 -66.52
N GLU A 115 55.19 -19.02 -67.17
CA GLU A 115 54.21 -18.10 -66.57
C GLU A 115 52.88 -18.81 -66.25
N LEU A 116 52.41 -19.70 -67.12
CA LEU A 116 51.19 -20.47 -66.89
C LEU A 116 51.34 -21.41 -65.69
N LEU A 117 52.44 -22.16 -65.59
CA LEU A 117 52.72 -23.03 -64.44
C LEU A 117 52.85 -22.24 -63.13
N LYS A 118 53.46 -21.05 -63.17
CA LYS A 118 53.53 -20.16 -62.00
C LYS A 118 52.14 -19.65 -61.58
N LYS A 119 51.28 -19.31 -62.54
CA LYS A 119 49.87 -18.91 -62.27
C LYS A 119 49.08 -20.08 -61.68
N GLU A 120 49.25 -21.28 -62.21
CA GLU A 120 48.62 -22.51 -61.70
C GLU A 120 49.07 -22.80 -60.26
N LYS A 121 50.38 -22.75 -59.99
CA LYS A 121 50.93 -22.85 -58.63
C LYS A 121 50.32 -21.82 -57.66
N ALA A 122 50.18 -20.57 -58.10
CA ALA A 122 49.56 -19.53 -57.28
C ALA A 122 48.08 -19.84 -56.95
N VAL A 123 47.34 -20.51 -57.84
CA VAL A 123 45.97 -20.98 -57.57
C VAL A 123 45.97 -22.10 -56.53
N TYR A 124 46.86 -23.08 -56.65
CA TYR A 124 46.97 -24.16 -55.66
C TYR A 124 47.39 -23.67 -54.28
N GLN A 125 48.32 -22.72 -54.20
CA GLN A 125 48.70 -22.08 -52.95
C GLN A 125 47.55 -21.31 -52.29
N ARG A 126 46.65 -20.70 -53.08
CA ARG A 126 45.42 -20.08 -52.53
C ARG A 126 44.47 -21.14 -51.98
N LEU A 127 44.24 -22.22 -52.72
CA LEU A 127 43.39 -23.34 -52.29
C LEU A 127 43.92 -24.00 -51.01
N GLU A 128 45.24 -24.15 -50.88
CA GLU A 128 45.86 -24.69 -49.66
C GLU A 128 45.66 -23.77 -48.45
N LYS A 129 45.81 -22.45 -48.64
CA LYS A 129 45.52 -21.46 -47.59
C LYS A 129 44.05 -21.48 -47.16
N GLU A 130 43.13 -21.48 -48.11
CA GLU A 130 41.68 -21.57 -47.83
C GLU A 130 41.34 -22.87 -47.09
N TYR A 131 41.98 -23.99 -47.45
CA TYR A 131 41.81 -25.25 -46.76
C TYR A 131 42.30 -25.17 -45.31
N LEU A 132 43.48 -24.60 -45.08
CA LEU A 132 44.07 -24.45 -43.75
C LEU A 132 43.23 -23.53 -42.84
N GLU A 133 42.72 -22.43 -43.38
CA GLU A 133 41.82 -21.52 -42.66
C GLU A 133 40.53 -22.23 -42.23
N ARG A 134 39.93 -23.06 -43.10
CA ARG A 134 38.75 -23.86 -42.77
C ARG A 134 39.03 -24.91 -41.71
N GLU A 135 40.18 -25.59 -41.77
CA GLU A 135 40.60 -26.57 -40.77
C GLU A 135 40.75 -25.90 -39.39
N GLN A 136 41.32 -24.69 -39.34
CA GLN A 136 41.42 -23.89 -38.13
C GLN A 136 40.04 -23.44 -37.60
N GLN A 137 39.14 -23.00 -38.48
CA GLN A 137 37.76 -22.64 -38.10
C GLN A 137 37.00 -23.83 -37.51
N LEU A 138 37.13 -25.01 -38.11
CA LEU A 138 36.53 -26.25 -37.60
C LEU A 138 37.05 -26.59 -36.19
N GLY A 139 38.36 -26.43 -35.96
CA GLY A 139 38.98 -26.62 -34.64
C GLY A 139 38.38 -25.69 -33.58
N ASN A 140 38.31 -24.39 -33.87
CA ASN A 140 37.75 -23.39 -32.96
C ASN A 140 36.27 -23.66 -32.65
N LEU A 141 35.47 -24.06 -33.64
CA LEU A 141 34.05 -24.40 -33.43
C LEU A 141 33.88 -25.65 -32.55
N LYS A 142 34.71 -26.67 -32.74
CA LYS A 142 34.70 -27.88 -31.89
C LYS A 142 35.06 -27.56 -30.44
N GLU A 143 36.03 -26.68 -30.22
CA GLU A 143 36.42 -26.22 -28.89
C GLU A 143 35.28 -25.44 -28.20
N GLN A 144 34.66 -24.50 -28.92
CA GLN A 144 33.49 -23.76 -28.42
C GLN A 144 32.33 -24.69 -28.05
N LEU A 145 32.07 -25.72 -28.87
CA LEU A 145 31.04 -26.72 -28.58
C LEU A 145 31.33 -27.46 -27.27
N SER A 146 32.56 -27.92 -27.08
CA SER A 146 32.97 -28.63 -25.87
C SER A 146 32.83 -27.76 -24.61
N GLN A 147 33.25 -26.50 -24.68
CA GLN A 147 33.09 -25.56 -23.57
C GLN A 147 31.61 -25.33 -23.22
N LYS A 148 30.74 -25.22 -24.22
CA LYS A 148 29.30 -25.02 -24.01
C LYS A 148 28.62 -26.25 -23.43
N LEU A 149 29.00 -27.45 -23.86
CA LEU A 149 28.49 -28.71 -23.28
C LEU A 149 28.88 -28.84 -21.80
N PHE A 150 30.12 -28.49 -21.45
CA PHE A 150 30.57 -28.51 -20.06
C PHE A 150 29.82 -27.50 -19.17
N GLN A 151 29.55 -26.30 -19.67
CA GLN A 151 28.73 -25.30 -18.97
C GLN A 151 27.31 -25.80 -18.69
N LEU A 152 26.72 -26.51 -19.66
CA LEU A 152 25.38 -27.06 -19.54
C LEU A 152 25.34 -28.16 -18.47
N GLU A 153 26.29 -29.10 -18.51
CA GLU A 153 26.40 -30.18 -17.52
C GLU A 153 26.62 -29.64 -16.10
N GLU A 154 27.45 -28.61 -15.92
CA GLU A 154 27.66 -27.97 -14.61
C GLU A 154 26.37 -27.32 -14.08
N SER A 155 25.59 -26.69 -14.97
CA SER A 155 24.32 -26.05 -14.60
C SER A 155 23.24 -27.05 -14.17
N GLU A 156 23.14 -28.19 -14.86
CA GLU A 156 22.23 -29.28 -14.50
C GLU A 156 22.59 -29.87 -13.13
N GLN A 157 23.88 -30.09 -12.86
CA GLN A 157 24.34 -30.59 -11.56
C GLN A 157 24.08 -29.62 -10.39
N ARG A 158 24.14 -28.30 -10.63
CA ARG A 158 23.78 -27.30 -9.62
C ARG A 158 22.28 -27.30 -9.33
N LEU A 159 21.45 -27.39 -10.37
CA LEU A 159 20.01 -27.47 -10.24
C LEU A 159 19.57 -28.71 -9.46
N ASP A 160 20.11 -29.88 -9.80
CA ASP A 160 19.77 -31.13 -9.12
C ASP A 160 20.16 -31.09 -7.63
N ARG A 161 21.31 -30.49 -7.29
CA ARG A 161 21.70 -30.26 -5.89
C ARG A 161 20.74 -29.33 -5.14
N VAL A 162 20.37 -28.19 -5.73
CA VAL A 162 19.44 -27.24 -5.10
C VAL A 162 18.05 -27.87 -4.92
N TRP A 163 17.56 -28.59 -5.93
CA TRP A 163 16.30 -29.31 -5.86
C TRP A 163 16.31 -30.39 -4.78
N LYS A 164 17.38 -31.21 -4.70
CA LYS A 164 17.52 -32.21 -3.63
C LYS A 164 17.53 -31.56 -2.25
N LEU A 165 18.27 -30.46 -2.06
CA LEU A 165 18.29 -29.74 -0.78
C LEU A 165 16.91 -29.15 -0.42
N LEU A 166 16.19 -28.58 -1.38
CA LEU A 166 14.84 -28.07 -1.17
C LEU A 166 13.85 -29.19 -0.81
N VAL A 167 13.92 -30.32 -1.51
CA VAL A 167 13.02 -31.47 -1.27
C VAL A 167 13.29 -32.09 0.10
N ILE A 168 14.57 -32.28 0.47
CA ILE A 168 14.94 -32.82 1.79
C ILE A 168 14.47 -31.89 2.90
N ASN A 169 14.76 -30.58 2.78
CA ASN A 169 14.38 -29.61 3.80
C ASN A 169 12.85 -29.42 3.87
N PHE A 170 12.15 -29.52 2.74
CA PHE A 170 10.69 -29.55 2.71
C PHE A 170 10.13 -30.81 3.37
N GLN A 171 10.69 -32.00 3.10
CA GLN A 171 10.24 -33.25 3.72
C GLN A 171 10.49 -33.30 5.23
N GLU A 172 11.58 -32.74 5.73
CA GLU A 172 11.84 -32.67 7.17
C GLU A 172 10.96 -31.64 7.88
N ASN A 173 10.65 -30.52 7.22
CA ASN A 173 10.00 -29.37 7.86
C ASN A 173 8.59 -29.03 7.33
N TRP A 174 7.95 -29.88 6.53
CA TRP A 174 6.66 -29.60 5.90
C TRP A 174 5.56 -29.25 6.92
N ILE A 175 5.59 -29.88 8.10
CA ILE A 175 4.66 -29.59 9.20
C ILE A 175 4.79 -28.14 9.65
N TYR A 176 6.01 -27.64 9.84
CA TYR A 176 6.25 -26.25 10.26
C TYR A 176 5.83 -25.25 9.19
N PHE A 177 6.10 -25.53 7.91
CA PHE A 177 5.63 -24.71 6.80
C PHE A 177 4.09 -24.67 6.75
N PHE A 178 3.46 -25.84 6.84
CA PHE A 178 2.00 -25.94 6.86
C PHE A 178 1.39 -25.20 8.06
N CYS A 179 1.94 -25.39 9.26
CA CYS A 179 1.51 -24.69 10.46
C CYS A 179 1.70 -23.18 10.36
N THR A 180 2.79 -22.70 9.76
CA THR A 180 3.06 -21.27 9.56
C THR A 180 2.06 -20.67 8.58
N ILE A 181 1.83 -21.33 7.45
CA ILE A 181 0.83 -20.90 6.46
C ILE A 181 -0.56 -20.89 7.09
N LEU A 182 -0.93 -21.96 7.80
CA LEU A 182 -2.21 -22.07 8.49
C LEU A 182 -2.37 -20.97 9.55
N LEU A 183 -1.32 -20.70 10.33
CA LEU A 183 -1.33 -19.65 11.35
C LEU A 183 -1.49 -18.27 10.71
N VAL A 184 -0.80 -17.97 9.61
CA VAL A 184 -0.92 -16.69 8.89
C VAL A 184 -2.33 -16.53 8.31
N LEU A 185 -2.89 -17.58 7.71
CA LEU A 185 -4.25 -17.57 7.17
C LEU A 185 -5.31 -17.42 8.27
N LEU A 186 -5.12 -18.10 9.41
CA LEU A 186 -6.05 -18.07 10.54
C LEU A 186 -5.80 -16.92 11.53
N ALA A 187 -4.69 -16.19 11.45
CA ALA A 187 -4.35 -15.13 12.39
C ALA A 187 -5.43 -14.03 12.41
N SER A 188 -5.82 -13.53 11.23
CA SER A 188 -6.88 -12.52 11.12
C SER A 188 -8.24 -12.99 11.67
N PRO A 189 -8.78 -14.15 11.25
CA PRO A 189 -10.07 -14.60 11.78
C PRO A 189 -10.03 -14.95 13.27
N LEU A 190 -8.93 -15.54 13.76
CA LEU A 190 -8.73 -15.81 15.19
C LEU A 190 -8.63 -14.52 16.01
N TRP A 191 -7.94 -13.51 15.51
CA TRP A 191 -7.88 -12.19 16.14
C TRP A 191 -9.27 -11.57 16.25
N LYS A 192 -10.06 -11.58 15.17
CA LYS A 192 -11.44 -11.08 15.22
C LYS A 192 -12.31 -11.86 16.20
N ALA A 193 -12.20 -13.19 16.21
CA ALA A 193 -12.91 -14.03 17.17
C ALA A 193 -12.52 -13.70 18.61
N TRP A 194 -11.21 -13.54 18.89
CA TRP A 194 -10.74 -13.15 20.21
C TRP A 194 -11.23 -11.76 20.63
N CYS A 195 -11.22 -10.77 19.73
CA CYS A 195 -11.80 -9.46 20.02
C CYS A 195 -13.30 -9.53 20.34
N PHE A 196 -14.06 -10.35 19.62
CA PHE A 196 -15.50 -10.48 19.81
C PHE A 196 -15.89 -11.27 21.07
N PHE A 197 -15.31 -12.45 21.26
CA PHE A 197 -15.67 -13.33 22.38
C PHE A 197 -14.90 -13.02 23.66
N GLY A 198 -13.71 -12.41 23.56
CA GLY A 198 -12.89 -12.05 24.70
C GLY A 198 -13.07 -10.58 25.08
N ILE A 199 -12.53 -9.68 24.26
CA ILE A 199 -12.41 -8.25 24.63
C ILE A 199 -13.79 -7.59 24.76
N ALA A 200 -14.68 -7.78 23.77
CA ALA A 200 -16.00 -7.17 23.79
C ALA A 200 -16.88 -7.76 24.90
N TYR A 201 -16.76 -9.06 25.20
CA TYR A 201 -17.43 -9.67 26.34
C TYR A 201 -16.97 -9.09 27.68
N CYS A 202 -15.66 -8.85 27.83
CA CYS A 202 -15.14 -8.15 29.01
C CYS A 202 -15.72 -6.73 29.12
N ALA A 203 -15.90 -6.01 28.01
CA ALA A 203 -16.43 -4.66 27.99
C ALA A 203 -17.81 -4.53 28.65
N GLU A 204 -18.69 -5.53 28.47
CA GLU A 204 -20.05 -5.52 29.02
C GLU A 204 -20.09 -5.56 30.55
N LYS A 205 -19.02 -6.05 31.19
CA LYS A 205 -18.94 -6.23 32.66
C LYS A 205 -18.40 -5.00 33.39
N PHE A 206 -17.80 -4.04 32.68
CA PHE A 206 -17.26 -2.85 33.32
C PHE A 206 -18.39 -1.86 33.68
N PRO A 207 -18.23 -1.11 34.79
CA PRO A 207 -19.21 -0.12 35.20
C PRO A 207 -19.26 1.05 34.20
N PRO A 208 -20.45 1.62 33.96
CA PRO A 208 -20.61 2.75 33.05
C PRO A 208 -19.84 3.98 33.54
N ILE A 209 -19.32 4.76 32.59
CA ILE A 209 -18.72 6.07 32.83
C ILE A 209 -19.84 7.06 33.17
N GLN A 210 -19.70 7.74 34.31
CA GLN A 210 -20.53 8.89 34.68
C GLN A 210 -19.70 10.18 34.62
N LEU A 211 -20.16 11.15 33.82
CA LEU A 211 -19.46 12.42 33.59
C LEU A 211 -19.95 13.53 34.50
N THR A 212 -21.20 13.47 34.95
CA THR A 212 -21.79 14.40 35.90
C THR A 212 -22.80 13.64 36.75
N ASP A 213 -23.14 14.19 37.91
CA ASP A 213 -24.15 13.57 38.78
C ASP A 213 -25.50 13.53 38.05
N PRO A 214 -26.22 12.39 38.11
CA PRO A 214 -27.46 12.21 37.37
C PRO A 214 -28.61 13.10 37.86
N ILE A 215 -28.47 13.70 39.04
CA ILE A 215 -29.49 14.51 39.72
C ILE A 215 -29.32 16.01 39.37
N THR A 216 -28.26 16.41 38.70
CA THR A 216 -28.03 17.84 38.42
C THR A 216 -29.13 18.42 37.54
N ASP A 217 -29.72 19.52 38.01
CA ASP A 217 -30.75 20.27 37.31
C ASP A 217 -30.24 20.88 36.01
N GLY A 218 -31.14 21.01 35.03
CA GLY A 218 -30.84 21.56 33.72
C GLY A 218 -31.78 21.01 32.66
N ASN A 219 -32.25 21.89 31.78
CA ASN A 219 -33.18 21.53 30.71
C ASN A 219 -32.50 21.62 29.35
N ILE A 220 -32.84 20.67 28.48
CA ILE A 220 -32.45 20.69 27.06
C ILE A 220 -33.72 20.79 26.24
N PHE A 221 -33.77 21.78 25.36
CA PHE A 221 -34.80 21.91 24.35
C PHE A 221 -34.18 21.70 22.98
N TYR A 222 -34.89 21.05 22.07
CA TYR A 222 -34.39 20.78 20.75
C TYR A 222 -35.48 21.01 19.71
N LYS A 223 -35.08 21.43 18.52
CA LYS A 223 -35.97 21.54 17.36
C LYS A 223 -35.74 20.40 16.38
N ASN A 224 -36.74 20.13 15.56
CA ASN A 224 -36.59 19.15 14.48
C ASN A 224 -35.48 19.56 13.52
N ALA A 225 -34.84 18.56 12.90
CA ALA A 225 -33.77 18.81 11.96
C ALA A 225 -34.32 19.37 10.64
N GLU A 226 -33.80 20.52 10.21
CA GLU A 226 -34.24 21.25 9.03
C GLU A 226 -33.08 21.45 8.04
N LYS A 227 -33.39 21.67 6.76
CA LYS A 227 -32.38 21.98 5.72
C LYS A 227 -31.88 23.41 5.82
N THR A 228 -32.70 24.32 6.29
CA THR A 228 -32.38 25.74 6.33
C THR A 228 -32.96 26.31 7.60
N VAL A 229 -32.11 26.94 8.41
CA VAL A 229 -32.52 27.47 9.72
C VAL A 229 -32.25 28.98 9.73
N SER A 230 -33.30 29.77 9.91
CA SER A 230 -33.17 31.22 10.12
C SER A 230 -32.99 31.53 11.60
N ILE A 231 -31.86 32.13 11.95
CA ILE A 231 -31.50 32.52 13.31
C ILE A 231 -31.59 34.02 13.44
N ARG A 232 -32.30 34.50 14.46
CA ARG A 232 -32.24 35.90 14.87
C ARG A 232 -31.04 36.12 15.78
N VAL A 233 -30.22 37.10 15.42
CA VAL A 233 -29.02 37.50 16.16
C VAL A 233 -29.37 38.71 17.01
N ASP A 234 -29.13 38.58 18.31
CA ASP A 234 -29.36 39.60 19.33
C ASP A 234 -28.01 40.25 19.72
N LEU A 235 -28.06 41.46 20.29
CA LEU A 235 -26.90 42.19 20.78
C LEU A 235 -26.21 41.46 21.92
N PHE A 236 -26.98 40.88 22.84
CA PHE A 236 -26.44 40.24 24.05
C PHE A 236 -25.91 38.82 23.79
N ASN A 237 -26.39 38.18 22.71
CA ASN A 237 -26.07 36.81 22.38
C ASN A 237 -25.44 36.77 20.97
N PRO A 238 -24.14 37.08 20.85
CA PRO A 238 -23.45 36.98 19.58
C PRO A 238 -23.54 35.56 19.03
N LEU A 239 -23.74 35.46 17.71
CA LEU A 239 -23.79 34.18 17.02
C LEU A 239 -22.41 33.89 16.40
N TYR A 240 -21.81 32.78 16.82
CA TYR A 240 -20.57 32.25 16.27
C TYR A 240 -20.91 31.12 15.31
N MET A 241 -20.50 31.20 14.05
CA MET A 241 -20.77 30.12 13.09
C MET A 241 -19.61 29.91 12.12
N ARG A 242 -19.55 28.72 11.52
CA ARG A 242 -18.65 28.48 10.38
C ARG A 242 -19.15 29.23 9.14
N MET A 243 -18.23 29.83 8.40
CA MET A 243 -18.56 30.61 7.21
C MET A 243 -19.15 29.75 6.09
N ASP A 244 -18.76 28.48 6.00
CA ASP A 244 -19.17 27.54 4.95
C ASP A 244 -20.63 27.06 5.09
N SER A 245 -21.22 27.18 6.27
CA SER A 245 -22.63 26.84 6.52
C SER A 245 -23.57 28.05 6.46
N MET A 246 -23.04 29.26 6.17
CA MET A 246 -23.84 30.48 6.04
C MET A 246 -24.28 30.65 4.58
N ASN A 247 -25.59 30.83 4.36
CA ASN A 247 -26.14 31.06 3.03
C ASN A 247 -26.53 32.54 2.81
N GLN A 248 -27.26 33.12 3.76
CA GLN A 248 -27.75 34.51 3.69
C GLN A 248 -27.65 35.19 5.06
N TYR A 249 -27.47 36.50 5.09
CA TYR A 249 -27.46 37.31 6.31
C TYR A 249 -27.96 38.73 6.02
N ASP A 250 -28.53 39.37 7.03
CA ASP A 250 -28.97 40.77 6.93
C ASP A 250 -27.78 41.74 7.02
N ARG A 251 -27.84 42.83 6.22
CA ARG A 251 -26.76 43.83 6.11
C ARG A 251 -26.54 44.68 7.37
N ASN A 252 -27.52 44.70 8.28
CA ASN A 252 -27.43 45.41 9.55
C ASN A 252 -26.48 44.72 10.55
N LEU A 253 -26.08 43.46 10.29
CA LEU A 253 -25.16 42.71 11.13
C LEU A 253 -23.69 43.07 10.85
N THR A 254 -22.92 43.27 11.91
CA THR A 254 -21.47 43.32 11.85
C THR A 254 -20.87 41.94 11.83
N LYS A 255 -19.89 41.76 10.94
CA LYS A 255 -19.12 40.54 10.80
C LYS A 255 -17.72 40.73 11.36
N ARG A 256 -17.27 39.76 12.14
CA ARG A 256 -15.88 39.67 12.57
C ARG A 256 -15.39 38.24 12.47
N THR A 257 -14.25 38.02 11.82
CA THR A 257 -13.61 36.71 11.81
C THR A 257 -12.90 36.48 13.14
N LYS A 258 -13.22 35.36 13.80
CA LYS A 258 -12.50 34.81 14.95
C LYS A 258 -11.80 33.52 14.51
N LEU A 259 -10.47 33.57 14.48
CA LEU A 259 -9.66 32.41 14.10
C LEU A 259 -9.90 31.20 15.03
N PHE A 260 -10.08 31.46 16.32
CA PHE A 260 -10.46 30.47 17.32
C PHE A 260 -11.64 31.01 18.13
N TRP A 261 -12.57 30.14 18.54
CA TRP A 261 -13.68 30.54 19.39
C TRP A 261 -13.22 31.18 20.70
N LYS A 262 -12.29 30.52 21.41
CA LYS A 262 -11.62 31.06 22.60
C LYS A 262 -10.11 30.88 22.46
N TRP A 263 -9.38 31.98 22.56
CA TRP A 263 -7.91 31.98 22.56
C TRP A 263 -7.29 31.26 23.75
N SER A 264 -8.03 31.10 24.85
CA SER A 264 -7.59 30.28 26.00
C SER A 264 -7.56 28.78 25.70
N ALA A 265 -8.18 28.34 24.60
CA ALA A 265 -8.31 26.94 24.24
C ALA A 265 -8.12 26.71 22.72
N PRO A 266 -6.94 27.05 22.15
CA PRO A 266 -6.74 27.05 20.70
C PRO A 266 -6.75 25.63 20.11
N PHE A 267 -6.07 24.68 20.75
CA PHE A 267 -6.07 23.28 20.33
C PHE A 267 -7.46 22.66 20.41
N ILE A 268 -8.23 23.02 21.43
CA ILE A 268 -9.60 22.52 21.58
C ILE A 268 -10.49 23.13 20.50
N SER A 269 -10.36 24.43 20.22
CA SER A 269 -11.08 25.12 19.13
C SER A 269 -10.74 24.51 17.77
N TYR A 270 -9.47 24.21 17.50
CA TYR A 270 -9.02 23.52 16.29
C TYR A 270 -9.55 22.10 16.18
N ALA A 271 -9.31 21.28 17.20
CA ALA A 271 -9.86 19.94 17.32
C ALA A 271 -11.39 19.95 17.17
N SER A 272 -12.03 21.02 17.64
CA SER A 272 -13.48 21.12 17.58
C SER A 272 -14.05 21.54 16.22
N GLY A 273 -13.18 21.84 15.25
CA GLY A 273 -13.57 22.55 14.04
C GLY A 273 -14.22 23.91 14.32
N LEU A 274 -14.04 24.46 15.53
CA LEU A 274 -14.45 25.79 15.95
C LEU A 274 -13.33 26.79 15.65
N VAL A 275 -12.78 26.68 14.44
CA VAL A 275 -11.79 27.56 13.84
C VAL A 275 -12.39 28.32 12.68
N GLU A 276 -11.83 29.49 12.39
CA GLU A 276 -12.30 30.35 11.31
C GLU A 276 -13.80 30.68 11.42
N LEU A 277 -14.26 30.88 12.66
CA LEU A 277 -15.64 31.25 12.93
C LEU A 277 -15.89 32.70 12.54
N THR A 278 -17.08 32.97 12.05
CA THR A 278 -17.59 34.32 11.85
C THR A 278 -18.52 34.65 13.00
N GLU A 279 -18.18 35.70 13.74
CA GLU A 279 -19.00 36.32 14.77
C GLU A 279 -19.95 37.31 14.10
N PHE A 280 -21.24 37.14 14.37
CA PHE A 280 -22.31 38.03 13.98
C PHE A 280 -22.83 38.75 15.22
N THR A 281 -22.86 40.07 15.14
CA THR A 281 -23.43 40.96 16.17
C THR A 281 -24.26 42.03 15.50
N THR A 282 -25.30 42.50 16.18
CA THR A 282 -26.00 43.74 15.78
C THR A 282 -25.32 44.95 16.43
N LYS A 283 -25.36 46.11 15.77
CA LYS A 283 -24.90 47.39 16.36
C LYS A 283 -25.99 48.09 17.17
N SER A 284 -27.24 47.72 16.99
CA SER A 284 -28.40 48.41 17.56
C SER A 284 -29.21 47.45 18.42
N THR A 285 -29.68 47.93 19.56
CA THR A 285 -30.61 47.20 20.45
C THR A 285 -32.02 47.08 19.87
N VAL A 286 -32.34 47.81 18.79
CA VAL A 286 -33.70 47.94 18.24
C VAL A 286 -33.88 47.11 16.95
N GLU A 287 -32.78 46.79 16.26
CA GLU A 287 -32.82 46.04 15.00
C GLU A 287 -32.15 44.67 15.17
N ASP A 288 -32.98 43.65 15.26
CA ASP A 288 -32.55 42.26 15.11
C ASP A 288 -32.09 42.02 13.66
N GLY A 289 -31.05 41.21 13.48
CA GLY A 289 -30.64 40.72 12.18
C GLY A 289 -30.85 39.22 12.06
N THR A 290 -31.22 38.75 10.87
CA THR A 290 -31.42 37.33 10.59
C THR A 290 -30.21 36.77 9.84
N VAL A 291 -29.77 35.58 10.24
CA VAL A 291 -28.79 34.77 9.50
C VAL A 291 -29.41 33.44 9.14
N VAL A 292 -29.32 33.06 7.87
CA VAL A 292 -29.86 31.82 7.33
C VAL A 292 -28.72 30.82 7.16
N LEU A 293 -28.80 29.72 7.92
CA LEU A 293 -27.89 28.60 7.83
C LEU A 293 -28.36 27.59 6.79
N SER A 294 -27.41 26.98 6.09
CA SER A 294 -27.65 25.81 5.23
C SER A 294 -26.46 24.86 5.34
N PRO A 295 -26.69 23.55 5.37
CA PRO A 295 -25.62 22.57 5.51
C PRO A 295 -24.70 22.60 4.31
N LYS A 296 -23.41 22.34 4.55
CA LYS A 296 -22.40 22.29 3.49
C LYS A 296 -22.66 21.19 2.48
N ILE A 297 -23.11 20.04 2.97
CA ILE A 297 -23.38 18.85 2.16
C ILE A 297 -24.88 18.71 1.99
N ALA A 298 -25.34 18.55 0.75
CA ALA A 298 -26.76 18.49 0.40
C ALA A 298 -27.53 17.38 1.15
N SER A 299 -26.89 16.30 1.59
CA SER A 299 -27.51 15.24 2.39
C SER A 299 -27.66 15.55 3.88
N ASN A 300 -27.01 16.60 4.38
CA ASN A 300 -26.98 16.91 5.81
C ASN A 300 -28.17 17.78 6.22
N TYR A 301 -28.45 17.81 7.52
CA TYR A 301 -29.51 18.61 8.13
C TYR A 301 -28.97 19.31 9.37
N ILE A 302 -29.59 20.42 9.74
CA ILE A 302 -29.21 21.25 10.89
C ILE A 302 -30.30 21.14 11.96
N THR A 303 -29.91 20.96 13.23
CA THR A 303 -30.81 21.05 14.39
C THR A 303 -30.33 22.11 15.38
N GLU A 304 -31.27 22.79 16.02
CA GLU A 304 -31.03 23.71 17.13
C GLU A 304 -31.22 22.96 18.45
N VAL A 305 -30.19 22.95 19.28
CA VAL A 305 -30.20 22.43 20.65
C VAL A 305 -29.98 23.58 21.62
N GLN A 306 -31.00 23.91 22.39
CA GLN A 306 -30.94 24.94 23.42
C GLN A 306 -30.66 24.31 24.78
N LEU A 307 -29.60 24.78 25.43
CA LEU A 307 -29.24 24.43 26.79
C LEU A 307 -29.72 25.54 27.73
N GLN A 308 -30.39 25.17 28.82
CA GLN A 308 -30.78 26.10 29.89
C GLN A 308 -30.19 25.62 31.21
N GLN A 309 -29.20 26.36 31.71
CA GLN A 309 -28.44 26.03 32.93
C GLN A 309 -28.00 24.55 32.95
N HIS A 310 -27.62 24.02 31.78
CA HIS A 310 -27.43 22.59 31.63
C HIS A 310 -26.04 22.15 32.13
N PRO A 311 -25.91 21.04 32.89
CA PRO A 311 -24.64 20.57 33.46
C PRO A 311 -23.59 20.22 32.39
N GLY A 312 -24.04 19.73 31.23
CA GLY A 312 -23.15 19.44 30.13
C GLY A 312 -23.78 18.56 29.05
N LEU A 313 -23.43 18.85 27.80
CA LEU A 313 -23.69 17.98 26.67
C LEU A 313 -22.35 17.60 26.05
N VAL A 314 -22.07 16.30 25.99
CA VAL A 314 -20.91 15.78 25.26
C VAL A 314 -21.26 15.76 23.79
N MET A 315 -20.42 16.33 22.94
CA MET A 315 -20.63 16.26 21.50
C MET A 315 -19.35 16.05 20.73
N HIS A 316 -19.47 15.34 19.61
CA HIS A 316 -18.47 15.31 18.57
C HIS A 316 -18.37 16.69 17.95
N PRO A 317 -17.21 17.33 18.03
CA PRO A 317 -17.14 18.72 17.63
C PRO A 317 -17.31 18.99 16.13
N ALA A 318 -16.93 18.02 15.29
CA ALA A 318 -17.08 18.11 13.85
C ALA A 318 -18.53 18.43 13.44
N CYS A 319 -19.50 17.98 14.23
CA CYS A 319 -20.93 18.21 14.03
C CYS A 319 -21.39 19.62 14.42
N ILE A 320 -20.58 20.44 15.10
CA ILE A 320 -20.99 21.78 15.55
C ILE A 320 -20.79 22.78 14.42
N THR A 321 -21.86 23.46 14.05
CA THR A 321 -21.87 24.47 12.99
C THR A 321 -21.90 25.89 13.54
N GLY A 322 -22.56 26.09 14.69
CA GLY A 322 -22.62 27.38 15.34
C GLY A 322 -23.03 27.31 16.81
N ILE A 323 -22.74 28.39 17.53
CA ILE A 323 -22.95 28.56 18.97
C ILE A 323 -23.46 29.97 19.23
N SER A 324 -24.46 30.12 20.09
CA SER A 324 -25.03 31.41 20.50
C SER A 324 -25.26 31.44 22.01
N GLY A 325 -24.99 32.57 22.66
CA GLY A 325 -25.18 32.77 24.10
C GLY A 325 -23.99 32.34 24.97
N ASP A 326 -24.22 32.22 26.29
CA ASP A 326 -23.18 31.89 27.29
C ASP A 326 -22.98 30.38 27.44
N ILE A 327 -22.46 29.78 26.36
CA ILE A 327 -21.99 28.40 26.38
C ILE A 327 -20.51 28.37 26.77
N GLN A 328 -20.22 27.55 27.77
CA GLN A 328 -18.88 27.27 28.24
C GLN A 328 -18.44 25.87 27.81
N LEU A 329 -17.11 25.71 27.72
CA LEU A 329 -16.47 24.49 27.26
C LEU A 329 -15.62 23.92 28.38
N LYS A 330 -15.85 22.66 28.70
CA LYS A 330 -15.06 21.90 29.65
C LYS A 330 -14.58 20.62 29.00
N THR A 331 -13.35 20.22 29.31
CA THR A 331 -12.82 18.93 28.86
C THR A 331 -12.59 18.01 30.05
N ARG A 332 -12.96 16.74 29.91
CA ARG A 332 -12.71 15.71 30.92
C ARG A 332 -11.93 14.55 30.30
N TRP A 333 -10.83 14.19 30.93
CA TRP A 333 -10.01 13.03 30.56
C TRP A 333 -10.42 11.82 31.39
N ILE A 334 -10.68 10.70 30.72
CA ILE A 334 -11.10 9.46 31.35
C ILE A 334 -10.31 8.29 30.78
N TRP A 335 -9.80 7.47 31.68
CA TRP A 335 -8.95 6.31 31.38
C TRP A 335 -9.66 5.01 31.78
N SER A 336 -10.93 4.87 31.39
CA SER A 336 -11.72 3.66 31.65
C SER A 336 -11.54 2.64 30.54
N PHE A 337 -11.90 1.38 30.81
CA PHE A 337 -11.90 0.32 29.79
C PHE A 337 -12.75 0.70 28.57
N HIS A 338 -13.93 1.30 28.79
CA HIS A 338 -14.79 1.84 27.73
C HIS A 338 -14.08 2.90 26.87
N SER A 339 -13.30 3.78 27.50
CA SER A 339 -12.53 4.82 26.78
C SER A 339 -11.42 4.22 25.91
N TRP A 340 -10.76 3.15 26.39
CA TRP A 340 -9.79 2.38 25.59
C TRP A 340 -10.44 1.65 24.41
N MET A 341 -11.64 1.10 24.63
CA MET A 341 -12.39 0.37 23.60
C MET A 341 -12.86 1.28 22.46
N THR A 342 -13.35 2.48 22.78
CA THR A 342 -13.78 3.45 21.77
C THR A 342 -12.64 4.30 21.23
N GLY A 343 -11.51 4.34 21.94
CA GLY A 343 -10.40 5.25 21.71
C GLY A 343 -10.68 6.68 22.19
N GLN A 344 -11.84 6.95 22.79
CA GLN A 344 -12.26 8.27 23.23
C GLN A 344 -11.86 8.51 24.69
N HIS A 345 -10.64 9.01 24.90
CA HIS A 345 -10.14 9.36 26.22
C HIS A 345 -10.53 10.76 26.68
N ARG A 346 -10.85 11.64 25.72
CA ARG A 346 -11.19 13.05 25.97
C ARG A 346 -12.65 13.31 25.61
N TYR A 347 -13.41 13.76 26.61
CA TYR A 347 -14.79 14.19 26.45
C TYR A 347 -14.85 15.72 26.44
N ILE A 348 -15.43 16.28 25.38
CA ILE A 348 -15.64 17.72 25.22
C ILE A 348 -17.08 18.01 25.60
N ILE A 349 -17.27 18.81 26.64
CA ILE A 349 -18.54 19.06 27.31
C ILE A 349 -18.91 20.53 27.14
N PHE A 350 -20.10 20.76 26.56
CA PHE A 350 -20.71 22.08 26.43
C PHE A 350 -21.73 22.29 27.54
N HIS A 351 -21.55 23.30 28.38
CA HIS A 351 -22.42 23.57 29.54
C HIS A 351 -22.80 25.04 29.62
N GLY A 352 -23.84 25.38 30.38
CA GLY A 352 -24.35 26.74 30.53
C GLY A 352 -25.69 26.98 29.83
N THR A 353 -25.93 28.22 29.41
CA THR A 353 -27.21 28.66 28.83
C THR A 353 -26.99 29.28 27.46
N GLY A 354 -27.56 28.68 26.43
CA GLY A 354 -27.38 29.12 25.05
C GLY A 354 -27.91 28.12 24.03
N LYS A 355 -27.52 28.30 22.77
CA LYS A 355 -27.97 27.50 21.64
C LYS A 355 -26.78 26.95 20.88
N LEU A 356 -26.89 25.68 20.50
CA LEU A 356 -25.93 24.94 19.70
C LEU A 356 -26.62 24.52 18.40
N TYR A 357 -25.97 24.81 17.28
CA TYR A 357 -26.46 24.44 15.95
C TYR A 357 -25.60 23.29 15.44
N LEU A 358 -26.23 22.15 15.20
CA LEU A 358 -25.56 20.90 14.86
C LEU A 358 -25.90 20.47 13.44
N GLU A 359 -24.89 20.05 12.69
CA GLU A 359 -25.02 19.46 11.36
C GLU A 359 -24.74 17.95 11.41
N GLY A 360 -25.59 17.17 10.74
CA GLY A 360 -25.51 15.71 10.74
C GLY A 360 -26.05 15.09 9.46
N SER A 361 -25.53 13.92 9.09
CA SER A 361 -25.81 13.28 7.80
C SER A 361 -27.14 12.52 7.78
N GLY A 362 -27.98 12.82 6.78
CA GLY A 362 -29.28 12.18 6.57
C GLY A 362 -30.38 12.58 7.56
N GLY A 363 -30.06 13.40 8.57
CA GLY A 363 -30.96 13.82 9.63
C GLY A 363 -30.32 13.69 11.00
N ILE A 364 -30.85 14.42 11.98
CA ILE A 364 -30.45 14.32 13.39
C ILE A 364 -31.68 13.98 14.21
N TYR A 365 -31.57 12.95 15.03
CA TYR A 365 -32.62 12.50 15.94
C TYR A 365 -32.12 12.64 17.38
N VAL A 366 -32.90 13.38 18.17
CA VAL A 366 -32.73 13.41 19.62
C VAL A 366 -33.60 12.30 20.20
N MET A 367 -32.97 11.38 20.92
CA MET A 367 -33.62 10.23 21.51
C MET A 367 -33.55 10.37 23.03
N GLU A 368 -34.70 10.25 23.69
CA GLU A 368 -34.75 10.11 25.15
C GLU A 368 -34.32 8.69 25.53
N THR A 369 -33.49 8.58 26.55
CA THR A 369 -33.11 7.26 27.08
C THR A 369 -34.29 6.66 27.84
N SER A 370 -34.65 5.44 27.47
CA SER A 370 -35.58 4.63 28.26
C SER A 370 -34.97 4.30 29.64
N PRO A 371 -35.79 3.99 30.68
CA PRO A 371 -35.29 3.36 31.90
C PRO A 371 -34.50 2.07 31.61
N SER A 372 -34.82 1.40 30.50
CA SER A 372 -34.03 0.32 29.94
C SER A 372 -32.82 0.84 29.16
N LYS A 373 -31.68 0.16 29.30
CA LYS A 373 -30.44 0.47 28.58
C LYS A 373 -30.70 0.57 27.07
N THR A 374 -30.30 1.68 26.46
CA THR A 374 -30.47 1.93 25.03
C THR A 374 -29.12 1.86 24.34
N SER A 375 -29.02 1.06 23.27
CA SER A 375 -27.79 0.88 22.49
C SER A 375 -27.89 1.63 21.15
N VAL A 376 -26.80 2.24 20.72
CA VAL A 376 -26.67 2.93 19.43
C VAL A 376 -25.30 2.63 18.83
N GLU A 377 -25.27 2.46 17.52
CA GLU A 377 -24.02 2.19 16.83
C GLU A 377 -23.05 3.37 16.94
N SER A 378 -21.78 3.05 17.18
CA SER A 378 -20.78 4.06 17.56
C SER A 378 -20.60 5.19 16.53
N HIS A 379 -20.77 4.89 15.25
CA HIS A 379 -20.57 5.87 14.17
C HIS A 379 -21.80 6.74 13.90
N LEU A 380 -22.95 6.44 14.53
CA LEU A 380 -24.18 7.23 14.43
C LEU A 380 -24.32 8.21 15.60
N LEU A 381 -23.52 8.06 16.66
CA LEU A 381 -23.59 8.93 17.82
C LEU A 381 -22.98 10.29 17.49
N ILE A 382 -23.74 11.37 17.68
CA ILE A 382 -23.25 12.75 17.61
C ILE A 382 -22.85 13.24 19.00
N GLY A 383 -23.65 12.93 20.01
CA GLY A 383 -23.45 13.44 21.35
C GLY A 383 -24.45 12.87 22.35
N PHE A 384 -24.23 13.13 23.62
CA PHE A 384 -25.05 12.65 24.71
C PHE A 384 -24.97 13.55 25.95
N ASP A 385 -26.03 13.54 26.74
CA ASP A 385 -26.12 14.26 28.01
C ASP A 385 -25.11 13.71 29.02
N THR A 386 -24.37 14.58 29.72
CA THR A 386 -23.36 14.16 30.71
C THR A 386 -23.93 13.42 31.92
N ARG A 387 -25.23 13.52 32.16
CA ARG A 387 -25.95 12.80 33.22
C ARG A 387 -26.14 11.31 32.91
N LEU A 388 -25.99 10.92 31.64
CA LEU A 388 -26.13 9.52 31.23
C LEU A 388 -24.91 8.69 31.66
N GLY A 389 -25.18 7.47 32.12
CA GLY A 389 -24.18 6.44 32.32
C GLY A 389 -23.80 5.84 30.97
N TYR A 390 -22.61 6.17 30.48
CA TYR A 390 -22.09 5.72 29.20
C TYR A 390 -21.27 4.43 29.35
N SER A 391 -21.65 3.38 28.63
CA SER A 391 -20.91 2.12 28.52
C SER A 391 -20.79 1.68 27.07
N THR A 392 -19.97 0.66 26.84
CA THR A 392 -19.86 -0.01 25.53
C THR A 392 -20.35 -1.44 25.67
N ILE A 393 -21.20 -1.88 24.75
CA ILE A 393 -21.68 -3.26 24.66
C ILE A 393 -21.17 -3.91 23.37
N ARG A 394 -21.02 -5.24 23.36
CA ARG A 394 -20.69 -5.96 22.14
C ARG A 394 -21.86 -5.88 21.17
N THR A 395 -21.57 -5.77 19.87
CA THR A 395 -22.60 -5.91 18.85
C THR A 395 -23.21 -7.31 18.86
N GLU A 396 -24.52 -7.40 18.63
CA GLU A 396 -25.30 -8.62 18.86
C GLU A 396 -24.75 -9.85 18.11
N THR A 397 -24.39 -9.68 16.84
CA THR A 397 -24.06 -10.79 15.93
C THR A 397 -22.59 -10.79 15.49
N PHE A 398 -21.95 -11.96 15.59
CA PHE A 398 -20.54 -12.14 15.22
C PHE A 398 -20.29 -12.01 13.72
N TRP A 399 -21.18 -12.58 12.91
CA TRP A 399 -20.93 -12.75 11.48
C TRP A 399 -20.90 -11.42 10.69
N PRO A 400 -21.81 -10.46 10.94
CA PRO A 400 -21.70 -9.13 10.36
C PRO A 400 -20.40 -8.41 10.77
N TYR A 401 -19.98 -8.54 12.04
CA TYR A 401 -18.72 -7.98 12.52
C TYR A 401 -17.51 -8.63 11.81
N PHE A 402 -17.51 -9.96 11.70
CA PHE A 402 -16.44 -10.71 11.04
C PHE A 402 -16.25 -10.28 9.57
N ARG A 403 -17.36 -9.94 8.89
CA ARG A 403 -17.39 -9.38 7.53
C ARG A 403 -17.19 -7.87 7.44
N ASN A 404 -16.85 -7.19 8.54
CA ASN A 404 -16.67 -5.74 8.63
C ASN A 404 -17.92 -4.94 8.19
N LYS A 405 -19.13 -5.43 8.50
CA LYS A 405 -20.40 -4.74 8.19
C LYS A 405 -20.91 -3.89 9.34
N VAL A 406 -20.55 -4.25 10.57
CA VAL A 406 -20.90 -3.55 11.80
C VAL A 406 -19.65 -3.39 12.66
N SER A 407 -19.69 -2.43 13.58
CA SER A 407 -18.66 -2.26 14.60
C SER A 407 -18.53 -3.50 15.51
N LEU A 408 -17.43 -3.60 16.26
CA LEU A 408 -17.27 -4.60 17.33
C LEU A 408 -18.15 -4.26 18.54
N ILE A 409 -18.25 -2.95 18.80
CA ILE A 409 -18.90 -2.37 19.97
C ILE A 409 -19.90 -1.30 19.56
N ASP A 410 -20.99 -1.29 20.31
CA ASP A 410 -22.02 -0.27 20.28
C ASP A 410 -21.98 0.54 21.58
N ASN A 411 -22.38 1.80 21.48
CA ASN A 411 -22.49 2.68 22.63
C ASN A 411 -23.80 2.39 23.35
N GLN A 412 -23.75 2.23 24.66
CA GLN A 412 -24.91 1.99 25.51
C GLN A 412 -25.06 3.12 26.51
N PHE A 413 -26.29 3.59 26.66
CA PHE A 413 -26.66 4.62 27.61
C PHE A 413 -27.63 4.09 28.65
N SER A 414 -27.45 4.54 29.88
CA SER A 414 -28.29 4.22 31.03
C SER A 414 -28.60 5.48 31.84
N GLY A 415 -29.78 5.54 32.45
CA GLY A 415 -30.23 6.71 33.21
C GLY A 415 -31.20 7.60 32.43
N LYS A 416 -31.54 8.76 33.01
CA LYS A 416 -32.46 9.74 32.43
C LYS A 416 -31.67 10.83 31.72
N GLY A 417 -31.98 11.06 30.45
CA GLY A 417 -31.34 12.09 29.65
C GLY A 417 -31.63 11.89 28.17
N VAL A 418 -30.89 12.62 27.33
CA VAL A 418 -31.01 12.55 25.88
C VAL A 418 -29.68 12.23 25.23
N PHE A 419 -29.73 11.53 24.11
CA PHE A 419 -28.60 11.38 23.21
C PHE A 419 -28.99 11.75 21.78
N LEU A 420 -28.02 12.23 21.01
CA LEU A 420 -28.20 12.69 19.65
C LEU A 420 -27.54 11.71 18.71
N ARG A 421 -28.28 11.26 17.70
CA ARG A 421 -27.78 10.39 16.65
C ARG A 421 -28.06 10.94 15.26
N GLN A 422 -27.21 10.64 14.31
CA GLN A 422 -27.47 10.87 12.88
C GLN A 422 -28.21 9.69 12.25
N ALA A 423 -28.92 9.97 11.15
CA ALA A 423 -29.66 8.95 10.40
C ALA A 423 -28.72 8.01 9.63
N VAL A 424 -27.65 8.55 9.07
CA VAL A 424 -26.73 7.85 8.18
C VAL A 424 -25.31 8.08 8.67
N ALA A 425 -24.49 7.03 8.71
CA ALA A 425 -23.07 7.15 9.00
C ALA A 425 -22.40 8.14 8.03
N PRO A 426 -21.48 9.02 8.48
CA PRO A 426 -20.75 9.86 7.55
C PRO A 426 -19.92 8.97 6.65
N LYS A 427 -20.10 9.06 5.33
CA LYS A 427 -19.36 8.27 4.35
C LYS A 427 -17.91 8.75 4.36
N LYS A 428 -17.04 8.10 5.13
CA LYS A 428 -15.60 8.35 5.04
C LYS A 428 -15.13 7.77 3.72
N GLU A 429 -14.85 8.62 2.73
CA GLU A 429 -14.21 8.21 1.49
C GLU A 429 -12.78 7.77 1.79
N LEU A 430 -12.61 6.49 2.11
CA LEU A 430 -11.30 5.88 2.30
C LEU A 430 -10.61 5.80 0.94
N THR A 431 -9.44 6.43 0.85
CA THR A 431 -8.58 6.38 -0.33
C THR A 431 -8.16 4.92 -0.63
N PRO A 432 -7.78 4.59 -1.89
CA PRO A 432 -7.35 3.22 -2.25
C PRO A 432 -6.19 2.68 -1.39
N LEU A 433 -5.30 3.58 -0.94
CA LEU A 433 -4.21 3.26 -0.01
C LEU A 433 -4.72 2.94 1.40
N GLU A 434 -5.72 3.66 1.91
CA GLU A 434 -6.34 3.40 3.23
C GLU A 434 -7.21 2.13 3.25
N LYS A 435 -7.77 1.73 2.10
CA LYS A 435 -8.47 0.45 1.95
C LYS A 435 -7.52 -0.75 2.11
N ASN A 436 -6.28 -0.63 1.64
CA ASN A 436 -5.26 -1.68 1.71
C ASN A 436 -4.44 -1.64 3.01
N PHE A 437 -4.27 -0.46 3.60
CA PHE A 437 -3.55 -0.26 4.87
C PHE A 437 -4.49 0.28 5.96
N GLN A 438 -5.53 -0.48 6.30
CA GLN A 438 -6.47 -0.13 7.37
C GLN A 438 -5.77 0.20 8.70
N PHE A 439 -4.60 -0.39 8.97
CA PHE A 439 -3.82 -0.12 10.18
C PHE A 439 -3.23 1.30 10.24
N ILE A 440 -2.77 1.86 9.11
CA ILE A 440 -2.11 3.17 9.06
C ILE A 440 -3.14 4.31 8.93
N GLY A 441 -4.20 4.12 8.13
CA GLY A 441 -5.32 5.07 8.04
C GLY A 441 -6.11 5.17 9.35
N ASN A 442 -6.10 4.11 10.17
CA ASN A 442 -6.63 4.17 11.52
C ASN A 442 -5.78 5.03 12.45
N PHE A 443 -4.48 5.23 12.21
CA PHE A 443 -3.62 5.97 13.13
C PHE A 443 -4.06 7.43 13.31
N THR A 444 -4.39 8.15 12.22
CA THR A 444 -4.90 9.54 12.33
C THR A 444 -6.27 9.60 12.98
N SER A 445 -7.13 8.59 12.77
CA SER A 445 -8.41 8.47 13.48
C SER A 445 -8.27 8.04 14.94
N ILE A 446 -7.26 7.25 15.28
CA ILE A 446 -6.92 6.82 16.63
C ILE A 446 -6.33 8.01 17.38
N VAL A 447 -5.44 8.78 16.75
CA VAL A 447 -4.92 10.04 17.28
C VAL A 447 -6.06 11.05 17.46
N GLY A 448 -6.94 11.20 16.46
CA GLY A 448 -8.12 12.05 16.56
C GLY A 448 -9.01 11.65 17.73
N LYS A 449 -9.42 10.39 17.82
CA LYS A 449 -10.22 9.87 18.96
C LYS A 449 -9.52 10.01 20.30
N PHE A 450 -8.21 9.73 20.36
CA PHE A 450 -7.40 9.88 21.57
C PHE A 450 -7.41 11.32 22.07
N PHE A 451 -7.32 12.27 21.14
CA PHE A 451 -7.44 13.69 21.40
C PHE A 451 -8.86 14.23 21.21
N GLY A 452 -9.93 13.43 21.11
CA GLY A 452 -11.32 13.89 21.01
C GLY A 452 -11.70 14.75 19.78
N PHE A 453 -11.14 14.50 18.60
CA PHE A 453 -11.55 15.13 17.32
C PHE A 453 -11.75 14.14 16.18
#